data_AF-A0A383RFW6-F1
#
_entry.id   AF-A0A383RFW6-F1
#
_cell.length_a   1.000
_cell.length_b   1.000
_cell.length_c   1.000
_cell.angle_alpha   90.00
_cell.angle_beta   90.00
_cell.angle_gamma   90.00
#
_symmetry.space_group_name_H-M   'P 1'
#
loop_
_entity.id
_entity.type
_entity.pdbx_description
1 polymer ?
#
loop_
_entity_poly.entity_id
_entity_poly.type
_entity_poly.pdbx_seq_one_letter_code
_entity_poly.pdbx_strand_id
1 'polypeptide(L)'
;MTREQILSMTPGRELDAIVCELIYGWRRIKGPKTDYEGPCEYGDVLIPPTILSEDEAYRMMKPKGAIPFGYFVNRRYSEDISAAWELVEKLSRGRVDNSFVLDFHFERYYATFGEVPIRPCRAVMYKTAPEAITKAAILAMMESGGTRE
;
A
#
# COMPACT_ATOMS: atom_id res chain seq x y z
N MET A 1 -4.30 -9.65 7.66
CA MET A 1 -4.65 -9.53 6.23
C MET A 1 -4.09 -10.73 5.49
N THR A 2 -4.87 -11.41 4.66
CA THR A 2 -4.42 -12.62 3.94
C THR A 2 -4.09 -12.33 2.47
N ARG A 3 -3.34 -13.22 1.83
CA ARG A 3 -2.99 -13.15 0.40
C ARG A 3 -4.24 -13.06 -0.48
N GLU A 4 -5.23 -13.90 -0.22
CA GLU A 4 -6.45 -14.00 -1.02
C GLU A 4 -7.26 -12.71 -0.96
N GLN A 5 -7.31 -12.08 0.22
CA GLN A 5 -7.94 -10.77 0.39
C GLN A 5 -7.30 -9.73 -0.52
N ILE A 6 -5.96 -9.56 -0.49
CA ILE A 6 -5.24 -8.61 -1.35
C ILE A 6 -5.49 -8.87 -2.84
N LEU A 7 -5.46 -10.14 -3.26
CA LEU A 7 -5.67 -10.49 -4.66
C LEU A 7 -7.08 -10.12 -5.14
N SER A 8 -8.08 -10.24 -4.26
CA SER A 8 -9.49 -9.94 -4.51
C SER A 8 -9.85 -8.45 -4.41
N MET A 9 -9.02 -7.63 -3.77
CA MET A 9 -9.29 -6.19 -3.60
C MET A 9 -9.27 -5.47 -4.94
N THR A 10 -10.22 -4.54 -5.14
CA THR A 10 -10.21 -3.64 -6.28
C THR A 10 -9.13 -2.58 -6.12
N PRO A 11 -8.49 -2.13 -7.20
CA PRO A 11 -7.67 -0.91 -7.18
C PRO A 11 -8.42 0.26 -6.55
N GLY A 12 -7.70 1.07 -5.78
CA GLY A 12 -8.26 2.22 -5.08
C GLY A 12 -7.57 2.51 -3.75
N ARG A 13 -8.15 3.46 -3.02
CA ARG A 13 -7.55 4.05 -1.81
C ARG A 13 -7.24 3.04 -0.71
N GLU A 14 -8.03 1.99 -0.56
CA GLU A 14 -7.78 0.96 0.45
C GLU A 14 -6.54 0.15 0.12
N LEU A 15 -6.36 -0.25 -1.14
CA LEU A 15 -5.16 -0.96 -1.58
C LEU A 15 -3.91 -0.08 -1.49
N ASP A 16 -4.03 1.21 -1.84
CA ASP A 16 -2.95 2.18 -1.71
C ASP A 16 -2.57 2.47 -0.25
N ALA A 17 -3.56 2.43 0.65
CA ALA A 17 -3.33 2.59 2.08
C ALA A 17 -2.51 1.42 2.65
N ILE A 18 -2.77 0.19 2.19
CA ILE A 18 -2.01 -1.00 2.56
C ILE A 18 -0.55 -0.89 2.10
N VAL A 19 -0.31 -0.34 0.91
CA VAL A 19 1.05 -0.04 0.43
C VAL A 19 1.75 0.92 1.39
N CYS A 20 1.11 2.03 1.74
CA CYS A 20 1.68 3.01 2.67
C CYS A 20 2.02 2.39 4.03
N GLU A 21 1.16 1.54 4.55
CA GLU A 21 1.39 0.83 5.80
C GLU A 21 2.58 -0.14 5.70
N LEU A 22 2.54 -1.08 4.75
CA LEU A 22 3.49 -2.20 4.70
C LEU A 22 4.84 -1.83 4.09
N ILE A 23 4.84 -1.03 3.02
CA ILE A 23 6.04 -0.69 2.26
C ILE A 23 6.66 0.61 2.76
N TYR A 24 5.84 1.61 3.11
CA TYR A 24 6.33 2.90 3.61
C TYR A 24 6.35 3.01 5.13
N GLY A 25 5.90 1.99 5.87
CA GLY A 25 5.96 1.98 7.33
C GLY A 25 5.10 3.06 7.95
N TRP A 26 4.01 3.47 7.30
CA TRP A 26 3.07 4.43 7.88
C TRP A 26 2.45 3.83 9.13
N ARG A 27 2.37 4.64 10.20
CA ARG A 27 1.86 4.18 11.49
C ARG A 27 0.36 4.38 11.57
N ARG A 28 -0.32 3.45 12.25
CA ARG A 28 -1.74 3.56 12.56
C ARG A 28 -1.91 4.35 13.85
N ILE A 29 -2.78 5.36 13.82
CA ILE A 29 -3.27 6.04 15.01
C ILE A 29 -4.77 5.88 15.10
N LYS A 30 -5.30 5.97 16.33
CA LYS A 30 -6.75 6.13 16.49
C LYS A 30 -7.13 7.52 16.00
N GLY A 31 -8.24 7.60 15.25
CA GLY A 31 -8.82 8.91 14.98
C GLY A 31 -9.11 9.67 16.29
N PRO A 32 -9.23 11.01 16.23
CA PRO A 32 -9.57 11.82 17.39
C PRO A 32 -10.87 11.29 18.03
N LYS A 33 -11.15 11.47 19.32
CA LYS A 33 -12.40 10.92 19.94
C LYS A 33 -13.56 11.90 19.95
N THR A 34 -13.29 13.18 19.81
CA THR A 34 -14.25 14.27 19.89
C THR A 34 -13.90 15.30 18.83
N ASP A 35 -14.89 15.75 18.06
CA ASP A 35 -14.75 16.97 17.27
C ASP A 35 -15.25 18.18 18.10
N TYR A 36 -15.38 19.35 17.47
CA TYR A 36 -15.89 20.56 18.14
C TYR A 36 -17.42 20.53 18.38
N GLU A 37 -18.17 19.61 17.77
CA GLU A 37 -19.64 19.52 17.77
C GLU A 37 -20.19 18.21 18.39
N GLY A 38 -19.34 17.23 18.73
CA GLY A 38 -19.77 15.95 19.33
C GLY A 38 -18.83 14.75 19.12
N PRO A 39 -19.30 13.53 19.45
CA PRO A 39 -18.58 12.30 19.16
C PRO A 39 -18.65 11.99 17.65
N CYS A 40 -17.51 11.94 16.97
CA CYS A 40 -17.45 11.42 15.61
C CYS A 40 -17.25 9.88 15.65
N GLU A 41 -17.55 9.23 14.54
CA GLU A 41 -17.23 7.81 14.35
C GLU A 41 -15.83 7.72 13.73
N TYR A 42 -14.88 7.12 14.44
CA TYR A 42 -13.50 7.03 13.98
C TYR A 42 -13.00 5.58 13.99
N GLY A 43 -12.43 5.17 12.87
CA GLY A 43 -11.59 3.99 12.79
C GLY A 43 -10.11 4.31 13.05
N ASP A 44 -9.24 3.40 12.63
CA ASP A 44 -7.81 3.68 12.54
C ASP A 44 -7.53 4.61 11.35
N VAL A 45 -6.51 5.45 11.46
CA VAL A 45 -6.02 6.32 10.37
C VAL A 45 -4.53 6.09 10.20
N LEU A 46 -4.08 5.97 8.95
CA LEU A 46 -2.66 5.89 8.63
C LEU A 46 -2.05 7.28 8.54
N ILE A 47 -0.97 7.50 9.28
CA ILE A 47 -0.20 8.73 9.23
C ILE A 47 1.20 8.48 8.64
N PRO A 48 1.68 9.39 7.78
CA PRO A 48 3.01 9.30 7.21
C PRO A 48 4.08 9.51 8.29
N PRO A 49 5.29 8.97 8.09
CA PRO A 49 6.42 9.16 9.00
C PRO A 49 6.88 10.62 9.12
N THR A 50 6.44 11.50 8.21
CA THR A 50 6.69 12.94 8.28
C THR A 50 5.96 13.61 9.43
N ILE A 51 4.84 13.03 9.90
CA ILE A 51 4.08 13.57 11.02
C ILE A 51 4.55 12.85 12.30
N LEU A 52 5.27 13.58 13.14
CA LEU A 52 5.91 13.02 14.34
C LEU A 52 4.98 13.02 15.55
N SER A 53 4.02 13.94 15.62
CA SER A 53 3.05 14.05 16.73
C SER A 53 1.63 13.71 16.30
N GLU A 54 0.88 13.02 17.17
CA GLU A 54 -0.56 12.79 16.97
C GLU A 54 -1.36 14.09 16.95
N ASP A 55 -0.98 15.08 17.77
CA ASP A 55 -1.63 16.39 17.80
C ASP A 55 -1.51 17.13 16.48
N GLU A 56 -0.36 16.99 15.81
CA GLU A 56 -0.14 17.57 14.49
C GLU A 56 -1.01 16.88 13.44
N ALA A 57 -1.10 15.53 13.49
CA ALA A 57 -1.99 14.78 12.62
C ALA A 57 -3.46 15.22 12.80
N TYR A 58 -3.91 15.40 14.05
CA TYR A 58 -5.28 15.83 14.35
C TYR A 58 -5.57 17.25 13.86
N ARG A 59 -4.60 18.18 13.90
CA ARG A 59 -4.77 19.53 13.33
C ARG A 59 -4.93 19.53 11.81
N MET A 60 -4.36 18.55 11.12
CA MET A 60 -4.46 18.42 9.66
C MET A 60 -5.74 17.73 9.20
N MET A 61 -6.38 16.95 10.08
CA MET A 61 -7.65 16.28 9.78
C MET A 61 -8.80 17.29 9.77
N LYS A 62 -9.75 17.09 8.85
CA LYS A 62 -10.97 17.90 8.87
C LYS A 62 -11.77 17.61 10.15
N PRO A 63 -12.30 18.63 10.84
CA PRO A 63 -13.06 18.42 12.07
C PRO A 63 -14.42 17.74 11.87
N LYS A 64 -14.90 17.57 10.62
CA LYS A 64 -16.28 17.13 10.36
C LYS A 64 -16.32 15.89 9.45
N GLY A 65 -17.01 14.86 9.91
CA GLY A 65 -17.34 13.65 9.14
C GLY A 65 -16.41 12.46 9.38
N ALA A 66 -16.64 11.38 8.65
CA ALA A 66 -15.83 10.16 8.74
C ALA A 66 -14.42 10.39 8.16
N ILE A 67 -13.39 10.10 8.95
CA ILE A 67 -11.99 10.13 8.50
C ILE A 67 -11.66 8.74 7.95
N PRO A 68 -11.46 8.58 6.62
CA PRO A 68 -11.11 7.29 6.03
C PRO A 68 -9.71 6.85 6.45
N PHE A 69 -9.48 5.53 6.50
CA PHE A 69 -8.20 4.92 6.86
C PHE A 69 -7.00 5.50 6.08
N GLY A 70 -7.18 5.71 4.78
CA GLY A 70 -6.18 6.31 3.88
C GLY A 70 -6.28 7.84 3.76
N TYR A 71 -6.71 8.59 4.78
CA TYR A 71 -6.93 10.04 4.69
C TYR A 71 -5.71 10.81 4.14
N PHE A 72 -4.51 10.47 4.61
CA PHE A 72 -3.26 11.11 4.16
C PHE A 72 -2.69 10.48 2.88
N VAL A 73 -3.28 9.39 2.38
CA VAL A 73 -2.82 8.68 1.18
C VAL A 73 -3.29 9.45 -0.05
N ASN A 74 -2.40 10.29 -0.57
CA ASN A 74 -2.68 11.08 -1.78
C ASN A 74 -2.17 10.39 -3.06
N ARG A 75 -1.23 9.43 -2.93
CA ARG A 75 -0.65 8.69 -4.06
C ARG A 75 -1.55 7.51 -4.45
N ARG A 76 -1.76 7.34 -5.75
CA ARG A 76 -2.60 6.29 -6.33
C ARG A 76 -1.77 5.15 -6.92
N TYR A 77 -1.12 4.36 -6.08
CA TYR A 77 -0.21 3.30 -6.54
C TYR A 77 -0.90 2.26 -7.43
N SER A 78 -2.14 1.92 -7.11
CA SER A 78 -2.91 0.90 -7.83
C SER A 78 -3.53 1.37 -9.15
N GLU A 79 -3.57 2.68 -9.40
CA GLU A 79 -4.19 3.27 -10.60
C GLU A 79 -3.18 4.01 -11.51
N ASP A 80 -2.13 4.61 -10.93
CA ASP A 80 -1.12 5.39 -11.66
C ASP A 80 0.18 4.58 -11.79
N ILE A 81 0.59 4.33 -13.03
CA ILE A 81 1.81 3.58 -13.34
C ILE A 81 3.07 4.28 -12.80
N SER A 82 3.09 5.63 -12.79
CA SER A 82 4.24 6.38 -12.29
C SER A 82 4.40 6.17 -10.79
N ALA A 83 3.29 6.21 -10.05
CA ALA A 83 3.27 5.91 -8.62
C ALA A 83 3.61 4.44 -8.36
N ALA A 84 3.04 3.51 -9.13
CA ALA A 84 3.34 2.08 -9.00
C ALA A 84 4.83 1.78 -9.17
N TRP A 85 5.51 2.50 -10.08
CA TRP A 85 6.94 2.31 -10.33
C TRP A 85 7.81 2.72 -9.13
N GLU A 86 7.39 3.69 -8.31
CA GLU A 86 8.08 4.03 -7.06
C GLU A 86 8.18 2.81 -6.12
N LEU A 87 7.22 1.89 -6.18
CA LEU A 87 7.26 0.63 -5.41
C LEU A 87 8.34 -0.31 -5.92
N VAL A 88 8.50 -0.40 -7.24
CA VAL A 88 9.54 -1.21 -7.88
C VAL A 88 10.91 -0.69 -7.47
N GLU A 89 11.12 0.61 -7.58
CA GLU A 89 12.36 1.27 -7.16
C GLU A 89 12.64 1.03 -5.69
N LYS A 90 11.64 1.20 -4.84
CA LYS A 90 11.79 1.02 -3.40
C LYS A 90 12.13 -0.41 -2.99
N LEU A 91 11.48 -1.41 -3.57
CA LEU A 91 11.72 -2.82 -3.24
C LEU A 91 13.00 -3.38 -3.85
N SER A 92 13.50 -2.75 -4.91
CA SER A 92 14.75 -3.16 -5.59
C SER A 92 15.97 -2.42 -5.03
N ARG A 93 15.78 -1.28 -4.35
CA ARG A 93 16.90 -0.47 -3.86
C ARG A 93 17.72 -1.23 -2.81
N GLY A 94 19.00 -1.41 -3.12
CA GLY A 94 19.98 -2.01 -2.20
C GLY A 94 19.95 -3.55 -2.10
N ARG A 95 19.09 -4.21 -2.88
CA ARG A 95 19.00 -5.68 -2.93
C ARG A 95 19.48 -6.20 -4.27
N VAL A 96 20.54 -7.01 -4.25
CA VAL A 96 21.16 -7.59 -5.45
C VAL A 96 20.55 -8.94 -5.84
N ASP A 97 19.82 -9.55 -4.90
CA ASP A 97 19.13 -10.82 -5.01
C ASP A 97 17.66 -10.65 -5.44
N ASN A 98 17.05 -9.50 -5.18
CA ASN A 98 15.69 -9.20 -5.62
C ASN A 98 15.63 -8.87 -7.12
N SER A 99 14.77 -9.61 -7.81
CA SER A 99 14.40 -9.33 -9.20
C SER A 99 12.92 -8.97 -9.28
N PHE A 100 12.62 -8.07 -10.22
CA PHE A 100 11.27 -7.67 -10.58
C PHE A 100 11.00 -8.10 -12.01
N VAL A 101 9.89 -8.80 -12.22
CA VAL A 101 9.40 -9.17 -13.55
C VAL A 101 8.00 -8.61 -13.72
N LEU A 102 7.83 -7.87 -14.81
CA LEU A 102 6.54 -7.45 -15.33
C LEU A 102 6.36 -8.10 -16.70
N ASP A 103 5.26 -8.82 -16.88
CA ASP A 103 4.95 -9.51 -18.11
C ASP A 103 3.53 -9.20 -18.57
N PHE A 104 3.30 -9.23 -19.87
CA PHE A 104 2.02 -8.96 -20.50
C PHE A 104 1.63 -10.11 -21.42
N HIS A 105 0.61 -10.86 -21.02
CA HIS A 105 0.12 -12.05 -21.73
C HIS A 105 -1.41 -12.03 -21.77
N PHE A 106 -2.00 -12.41 -22.91
CA PHE A 106 -3.45 -12.49 -23.09
C PHE A 106 -4.21 -11.23 -22.63
N GLU A 107 -3.70 -10.05 -23.00
CA GLU A 107 -4.26 -8.74 -22.64
C GLU A 107 -4.28 -8.45 -21.13
N ARG A 108 -3.43 -9.12 -20.36
CA ARG A 108 -3.34 -8.95 -18.92
C ARG A 108 -1.90 -8.83 -18.46
N TYR A 109 -1.72 -8.12 -17.36
CA TYR A 109 -0.45 -7.89 -16.71
C TYR A 109 -0.23 -8.86 -15.56
N TYR A 110 1.00 -9.33 -15.45
CA TYR A 110 1.49 -10.08 -14.31
C TYR A 110 2.75 -9.38 -13.78
N ALA A 111 2.86 -9.29 -12.46
CA ALA A 111 4.04 -8.77 -11.79
C ALA A 111 4.48 -9.72 -10.67
N THR A 112 5.78 -9.82 -10.45
CA THR A 112 6.35 -10.57 -9.32
C THR A 112 7.65 -9.94 -8.86
N PHE A 113 7.86 -9.99 -7.54
CA PHE A 113 9.13 -9.69 -6.89
C PHE A 113 9.63 -10.98 -6.24
N GLY A 114 10.93 -11.25 -6.30
CA GLY A 114 11.52 -12.36 -5.58
C GLY A 114 13.00 -12.57 -5.83
N GLU A 115 13.59 -13.44 -5.01
CA GLU A 115 14.98 -13.87 -5.15
C GLU A 115 15.18 -14.68 -6.43
N VAL A 116 16.30 -14.45 -7.11
CA VAL A 116 16.67 -15.20 -8.31
C VAL A 116 17.16 -16.62 -7.91
N PRO A 117 16.70 -17.71 -8.57
CA PRO A 117 15.72 -17.73 -9.66
C PRO A 117 14.30 -17.55 -9.14
N ILE A 118 13.54 -16.66 -9.80
CA ILE A 118 12.14 -16.42 -9.47
C ILE A 118 11.38 -17.73 -9.61
N ARG A 119 10.91 -18.27 -8.48
CA ARG A 119 10.06 -19.45 -8.49
C ARG A 119 8.78 -19.10 -9.26
N PRO A 120 8.30 -19.98 -10.17
CA PRO A 120 7.03 -19.76 -10.85
C PRO A 120 5.89 -19.83 -9.83
N CYS A 121 5.56 -18.68 -9.25
CA CYS A 121 4.37 -18.52 -8.45
C CYS A 121 3.17 -18.49 -9.40
N ARG A 122 2.02 -19.03 -8.96
CA ARG A 122 0.75 -18.89 -9.67
C ARG A 122 0.42 -17.40 -9.82
N ALA A 123 0.83 -16.86 -10.97
CA ALA A 123 0.67 -15.50 -11.38
C ALA A 123 -0.80 -15.14 -11.51
N VAL A 124 -1.32 -14.31 -10.61
CA VAL A 124 -2.64 -13.73 -10.84
C VAL A 124 -2.47 -12.61 -11.86
N MET A 125 -3.28 -12.67 -12.91
CA MET A 125 -3.24 -11.73 -14.02
C MET A 125 -4.28 -10.62 -13.84
N TYR A 126 -3.87 -9.38 -14.10
CA TYR A 126 -4.68 -8.17 -13.87
C TYR A 126 -4.88 -7.38 -15.14
N LYS A 127 -5.88 -6.49 -15.14
CA LYS A 127 -6.19 -5.66 -16.32
C LYS A 127 -5.19 -4.54 -16.51
N THR A 128 -4.59 -4.03 -15.43
CA THR A 128 -3.67 -2.88 -15.49
C THR A 128 -2.32 -3.24 -14.87
N ALA A 129 -1.25 -2.68 -15.44
CA ALA A 129 0.09 -2.76 -14.88
C ALA A 129 0.19 -2.23 -13.43
N PRO A 130 -0.35 -1.03 -13.07
CA PRO A 130 -0.24 -0.52 -11.70
C PRO A 130 -0.93 -1.43 -10.67
N GLU A 131 -2.05 -2.06 -11.01
CA GLU A 131 -2.71 -3.04 -10.15
C GLU A 131 -1.79 -4.25 -9.91
N ALA A 132 -1.23 -4.81 -10.99
CA ALA A 132 -0.35 -5.97 -10.90
C ALA A 132 0.88 -5.69 -10.04
N ILE A 133 1.56 -4.56 -10.29
CA ILE A 133 2.75 -4.13 -9.55
C ILE A 133 2.42 -3.95 -8.08
N THR A 134 1.34 -3.24 -7.77
CA THR A 134 0.94 -2.94 -6.39
C THR A 134 0.65 -4.20 -5.59
N LYS A 135 -0.13 -5.13 -6.15
CA LYS A 135 -0.45 -6.39 -5.47
C LYS A 135 0.79 -7.26 -5.31
N ALA A 136 1.64 -7.35 -6.33
CA ALA A 136 2.89 -8.09 -6.23
C ALA A 136 3.81 -7.53 -5.14
N ALA A 137 3.91 -6.20 -5.03
CA ALA A 137 4.71 -5.53 -4.02
C ALA A 137 4.23 -5.84 -2.60
N ILE A 138 2.91 -5.77 -2.36
CA ILE A 138 2.31 -6.12 -1.07
C ILE A 138 2.60 -7.59 -0.72
N LEU A 139 2.40 -8.51 -1.67
CA LEU A 139 2.64 -9.94 -1.43
C LEU A 139 4.10 -10.22 -1.09
N ALA A 140 5.04 -9.60 -1.80
CA ALA A 140 6.47 -9.75 -1.52
C ALA A 140 6.86 -9.25 -0.13
N MET A 141 6.28 -8.14 0.32
CA MET A 141 6.49 -7.64 1.68
C MET A 141 5.89 -8.55 2.76
N MET A 142 4.75 -9.18 2.48
CA MET A 142 4.14 -10.15 3.39
C MET A 142 4.96 -11.44 3.48
N GLU A 143 5.50 -11.92 2.37
CA GLU A 143 6.34 -13.12 2.31
C GLU A 143 7.73 -12.92 2.95
N SER A 144 8.29 -11.71 2.87
CA SER A 144 9.58 -11.37 3.48
C SER A 144 9.53 -11.06 4.98
N GLY A 145 8.37 -11.15 5.62
CA GLY A 145 8.21 -11.04 7.07
C GLY A 145 8.02 -9.62 7.62
N GLY A 146 7.67 -8.65 6.76
CA GLY A 146 7.52 -7.24 7.15
C GLY A 146 8.86 -6.55 7.40
N THR A 147 8.94 -5.26 7.07
CA THR A 147 10.12 -4.40 7.24
C THR A 147 10.73 -4.55 8.64
N ARG A 148 11.78 -5.37 8.75
CA ARG A 148 12.75 -5.32 9.85
C ARG A 148 13.93 -4.49 9.36
N GLU A 149 13.81 -3.18 9.50
CA GLU A 149 14.94 -2.26 9.61
C GLU A 149 14.67 -1.30 10.77
#